data_AF-A0A7S1V5S5-F1
#
_entry.id   AF-A0A7S1V5S5-F1
#
_cell.length_a   1.000
_cell.length_b   1.000
_cell.length_c   1.000
_cell.angle_alpha   90.00
_cell.angle_beta   90.00
_cell.angle_gamma   90.00
#
_symmetry.space_group_name_H-M   'P 1'
#
loop_
_entity.id
_entity.type
_entity.pdbx_description
1 polymer ?
#
loop_
_entity_poly.entity_id
_entity_poly.type
_entity_poly.pdbx_seq_one_letter_code
_entity_poly.pdbx_strand_id
1 'polypeptide(L)'
;IDLGLADFYLPAVRYNVRVASRHYKSPELLVGFEQYDYAIDIWGVGCILAGLLLRREPFFRGKDNLDQLGKVIAVLGTSGLISYMTKFKVEQTPEIRKVIAKYVVRGGRKKTWESL
;
A
#
# COMPACT_ATOMS: atom_id res chain seq x y z
N ILE A 1 22.49 -11.76 4.63
CA ILE A 1 21.86 -10.90 3.61
C ILE A 1 21.04 -11.84 2.74
N ASP A 2 19.76 -11.56 2.53
CA ASP A 2 18.85 -12.43 1.79
C ASP A 2 18.51 -11.77 0.45
N LEU A 3 18.98 -12.36 -0.65
CA LEU A 3 18.67 -11.94 -2.02
C LEU A 3 17.74 -12.94 -2.72
N GLY A 4 17.17 -13.92 -1.99
CA GLY A 4 16.37 -15.00 -2.56
C GLY A 4 15.03 -14.56 -3.17
N LEU A 5 14.61 -13.32 -2.90
CA LEU A 5 13.41 -12.69 -3.48
C LEU A 5 13.75 -11.57 -4.48
N ALA A 6 15.03 -11.35 -4.79
CA ALA A 6 15.42 -10.35 -5.77
C ALA A 6 15.06 -10.83 -7.18
N ASP A 7 14.53 -9.90 -8.00
CA ASP A 7 14.20 -10.17 -9.39
C ASP A 7 14.77 -9.05 -10.28
N PHE A 8 15.02 -9.36 -11.56
CA PHE A 8 15.43 -8.36 -12.53
C PHE A 8 14.20 -7.57 -12.98
N TYR A 9 14.30 -6.24 -12.89
CA TYR A 9 13.27 -5.38 -13.44
C TYR A 9 13.30 -5.39 -14.97
N LEU A 10 12.16 -5.66 -15.56
CA LEU A 10 11.88 -5.70 -16.98
C LEU A 10 10.61 -4.86 -17.21
N PRO A 11 10.66 -3.86 -18.11
CA PRO A 11 9.50 -3.02 -18.37
C PRO A 11 8.26 -3.83 -18.77
N ALA A 12 7.10 -3.48 -18.21
CA ALA A 12 5.80 -4.10 -18.46
C ALA A 12 5.65 -5.58 -18.07
N VAL A 13 6.60 -6.14 -17.34
CA VAL A 13 6.48 -7.48 -16.76
C VAL A 13 5.64 -7.43 -15.48
N ARG A 14 4.84 -8.48 -15.26
CA ARG A 14 4.05 -8.66 -14.05
C ARG A 14 4.85 -9.47 -13.04
N TYR A 15 4.97 -8.95 -11.83
CA TYR A 15 5.68 -9.57 -10.73
C TYR A 15 4.72 -10.06 -9.65
N ASN A 16 5.17 -11.04 -8.87
CA ASN A 16 4.35 -11.62 -7.81
C ASN A 16 4.15 -10.61 -6.67
N VAL A 17 2.90 -10.30 -6.33
CA VAL A 17 2.53 -9.37 -5.24
C VAL A 17 2.65 -9.97 -3.83
N ARG A 18 2.91 -11.29 -3.73
CA ARG A 18 3.08 -12.01 -2.45
C ARG A 18 4.49 -11.91 -1.86
N VAL A 19 5.30 -10.96 -2.33
CA VAL A 19 6.65 -10.69 -1.83
C VAL A 19 6.66 -9.74 -0.61
N ALA A 20 7.79 -9.69 0.09
CA ALA A 20 8.05 -8.88 1.30
C ALA A 20 7.28 -9.27 2.58
N SER A 21 7.91 -8.98 3.73
CA SER A 21 7.26 -9.13 5.05
C SER A 21 6.13 -8.11 5.22
N ARG A 22 5.00 -8.54 5.77
CA ARG A 22 3.75 -7.77 5.87
C ARG A 22 3.92 -6.30 6.28
N HIS A 23 4.75 -6.05 7.30
CA HIS A 23 4.93 -4.72 7.87
C HIS A 23 5.61 -3.71 6.94
N TYR A 24 6.33 -4.20 5.93
CA TYR A 24 7.08 -3.40 4.95
C TYR A 24 6.47 -3.46 3.55
N LYS A 25 5.30 -4.11 3.39
CA LYS A 25 4.59 -4.12 2.11
C LYS A 25 4.11 -2.72 1.77
N SER A 26 4.39 -2.31 0.54
CA SER A 26 3.95 -1.06 -0.03
C SER A 26 2.47 -1.08 -0.41
N PRO A 27 1.80 0.09 -0.47
CA PRO A 27 0.38 0.16 -0.78
C PRO A 27 0.04 -0.51 -2.12
N GLU A 28 0.90 -0.43 -3.13
CA GLU A 28 0.75 -1.10 -4.43
C GLU A 28 0.70 -2.63 -4.32
N LEU A 29 1.56 -3.24 -3.48
CA LEU A 29 1.51 -4.67 -3.20
C LEU A 29 0.23 -5.05 -2.43
N LEU A 30 -0.26 -4.16 -1.56
CA LEU A 30 -1.47 -4.39 -0.78
C LEU A 30 -2.76 -4.26 -1.60
N VAL A 31 -2.75 -3.44 -2.66
CA VAL A 31 -3.88 -3.36 -3.61
C VAL A 31 -3.77 -4.36 -4.78
N GLY A 32 -2.70 -5.16 -4.83
CA GLY A 32 -2.53 -6.21 -5.83
C GLY A 32 -2.06 -5.71 -7.20
N PHE A 33 -1.37 -4.58 -7.26
CA PHE A 33 -0.79 -4.07 -8.50
C PHE A 33 0.48 -4.85 -8.86
N GLU A 34 0.44 -5.63 -9.94
CA GLU A 34 1.52 -6.56 -10.33
C GLU A 34 2.65 -5.90 -11.13
N GLN A 35 2.43 -4.72 -11.71
CA GLN A 35 3.43 -4.00 -12.54
C GLN A 35 4.21 -2.98 -11.71
N TYR A 36 4.70 -3.40 -10.55
CA TYR A 36 5.49 -2.54 -9.67
C TYR A 36 6.95 -2.41 -10.15
N ASP A 37 7.62 -1.36 -9.70
CA ASP A 37 9.01 -1.05 -10.02
C ASP A 37 9.86 -1.00 -8.73
N TYR A 38 11.07 -0.44 -8.83
CA TYR A 38 11.99 -0.26 -7.70
C TYR A 38 11.44 0.63 -6.57
N ALA A 39 10.29 1.31 -6.75
CA ALA A 39 9.71 2.16 -5.71
C ALA A 39 9.25 1.35 -4.48
N ILE A 40 9.00 0.05 -4.62
CA ILE A 40 8.64 -0.84 -3.49
C ILE A 40 9.77 -0.88 -2.43
N ASP A 41 11.03 -0.77 -2.85
CA ASP A 41 12.18 -0.82 -1.96
C ASP A 41 12.35 0.50 -1.22
N ILE A 42 12.12 1.62 -1.93
CA ILE A 42 12.11 2.97 -1.33
C ILE A 42 11.03 3.06 -0.25
N TRP A 43 9.86 2.45 -0.47
CA TRP A 43 8.82 2.34 0.54
C TRP A 43 9.29 1.59 1.79
N GLY A 44 9.94 0.43 1.60
CA GLY A 44 10.49 -0.38 2.68
C GLY A 44 11.51 0.41 3.52
N VAL A 45 12.42 1.14 2.87
CA VAL A 45 13.39 2.03 3.52
C VAL A 45 12.68 3.13 4.31
N GLY A 46 11.64 3.76 3.75
CA GLY A 46 10.83 4.77 4.44
C GLY A 46 10.16 4.23 5.71
N CYS A 47 9.66 2.99 5.68
CA CYS A 47 9.07 2.34 6.84
C CYS A 47 10.09 2.08 7.96
N ILE A 48 11.31 1.66 7.60
CA ILE A 48 12.41 1.46 8.56
C ILE A 48 12.83 2.81 9.15
N LEU A 49 13.05 3.82 8.30
CA LEU A 49 13.45 5.16 8.72
C LEU A 49 12.42 5.78 9.68
N ALA A 50 11.13 5.69 9.36
CA ALA A 50 10.05 6.15 10.23
C ALA A 50 10.03 5.40 11.57
N GLY A 51 10.27 4.09 11.55
CA GLY A 51 10.38 3.26 12.76
C GLY A 51 11.54 3.69 13.66
N LEU A 52 12.71 3.97 13.08
CA LEU A 52 13.89 4.44 13.80
C LEU A 52 13.69 5.82 14.41
N LEU A 53 13.17 6.78 13.62
CA LEU A 53 12.96 8.16 14.06
C LEU A 53 11.91 8.26 15.18
N LEU A 54 10.83 7.49 15.07
CA LEU A 54 9.72 7.50 16.02
C LEU A 54 9.86 6.45 17.12
N ARG A 55 11.00 5.74 17.17
CA ARG A 55 11.30 4.65 18.12
C ARG A 55 10.17 3.62 18.21
N ARG A 56 9.56 3.28 17.07
CA ARG A 56 8.38 2.41 16.97
C ARG A 56 8.55 1.42 15.83
N GLU A 57 9.02 0.23 16.15
CA GLU A 57 9.25 -0.84 15.18
C GLU A 57 8.31 -2.04 15.36
N PRO A 58 7.59 -2.50 14.32
CA PRO A 58 7.42 -1.85 13.02
C PRO A 58 6.49 -0.64 13.09
N PHE A 59 6.71 0.34 12.21
CA PHE A 59 5.92 1.58 12.16
C PHE A 59 4.45 1.29 11.83
N PHE A 60 4.22 0.49 10.78
CA PHE A 60 2.89 -0.01 10.43
C PHE A 60 2.69 -1.44 10.96
N ARG A 61 1.81 -1.59 11.95
CA ARG A 61 1.42 -2.87 12.57
C ARG A 61 0.00 -3.26 12.19
N GLY A 62 -0.17 -3.86 11.01
CA GLY A 62 -1.42 -4.47 10.55
C GLY A 62 -1.52 -5.94 10.92
N LYS A 63 -2.70 -6.37 11.39
CA LYS A 63 -2.97 -7.78 11.70
C LYS A 63 -3.02 -8.66 10.45
N ASP A 64 -3.48 -8.11 9.34
CA ASP A 64 -3.63 -8.74 8.03
C ASP A 64 -3.26 -7.74 6.93
N ASN A 65 -3.17 -8.16 5.67
CA ASN A 65 -2.85 -7.26 4.55
C ASN A 65 -3.89 -6.12 4.42
N LEU A 66 -5.17 -6.41 4.64
CA LEU A 66 -6.23 -5.40 4.62
C LEU A 66 -6.13 -4.41 5.79
N ASP A 67 -5.76 -4.88 6.99
CA ASP A 67 -5.56 -4.01 8.14
C ASP A 67 -4.28 -3.18 7.97
N GLN A 68 -3.22 -3.76 7.40
CA GLN A 68 -1.99 -3.07 7.03
C GLN A 68 -2.28 -1.90 6.07
N LEU A 69 -3.07 -2.14 5.02
CA LEU A 69 -3.52 -1.10 4.11
C LEU A 69 -4.27 0.01 4.87
N GLY A 70 -5.15 -0.39 5.79
CA GLY A 70 -5.85 0.57 6.65
C GLY A 70 -4.91 1.44 7.51
N LYS A 71 -3.85 0.85 8.09
CA LYS A 71 -2.84 1.61 8.86
C LYS A 71 -2.09 2.61 7.98
N VAL A 72 -1.73 2.22 6.76
CA VAL A 72 -1.07 3.10 5.79
C VAL A 72 -1.99 4.26 5.42
N ILE A 73 -3.24 3.98 5.06
CA ILE A 73 -4.26 4.99 4.73
C ILE A 73 -4.52 5.93 5.92
N ALA A 74 -4.50 5.43 7.15
CA ALA A 74 -4.71 6.25 8.33
C ALA A 74 -3.64 7.34 8.52
N VAL A 75 -2.42 7.11 8.02
CA VAL A 75 -1.29 8.05 8.14
C VAL A 75 -1.16 8.92 6.88
N LEU A 76 -1.21 8.33 5.70
CA LEU A 76 -1.03 9.04 4.42
C LEU A 76 -2.31 9.66 3.86
N GLY A 77 -3.47 9.24 4.34
CA GLY A 77 -4.77 9.63 3.83
C GLY A 77 -5.26 8.76 2.65
N THR A 78 -6.53 8.95 2.28
CA THR A 78 -7.21 8.20 1.22
C THR A 78 -7.06 8.81 -0.17
N SER A 79 -6.84 10.14 -0.26
CA SER A 79 -6.81 10.87 -1.54
C SER A 79 -5.67 10.43 -2.45
N GLY A 80 -4.46 10.31 -1.91
CA GLY A 80 -3.28 9.87 -2.68
C GLY A 80 -3.45 8.45 -3.24
N LEU A 81 -3.97 7.53 -2.40
CA LEU A 81 -4.24 6.16 -2.82
C LEU A 81 -5.30 6.10 -3.92
N ILE A 82 -6.42 6.82 -3.77
CA ILE A 82 -7.48 6.87 -4.79
C ILE A 82 -6.92 7.41 -6.10
N SER A 83 -6.15 8.51 -6.07
CA SER A 83 -5.53 9.08 -7.27
C SER A 83 -4.58 8.09 -7.95
N TYR A 84 -3.81 7.31 -7.17
CA TYR A 84 -2.94 6.27 -7.70
C TYR A 84 -3.76 5.16 -8.38
N MET A 85 -4.80 4.66 -7.71
CA MET A 85 -5.66 3.59 -8.23
C MET A 85 -6.36 4.00 -9.52
N THR A 86 -6.86 5.25 -9.61
CA THR A 86 -7.46 5.79 -10.83
C THR A 86 -6.45 5.92 -11.96
N LYS A 87 -5.24 6.43 -11.66
CA LYS A 87 -4.17 6.60 -12.66
C LYS A 87 -3.73 5.29 -13.30
N PHE A 88 -3.55 4.25 -12.47
CA PHE A 88 -3.05 2.95 -12.92
C PHE A 88 -4.17 1.93 -13.21
N LYS A 89 -5.45 2.36 -13.15
CA LYS A 89 -6.65 1.52 -13.37
C LYS A 89 -6.59 0.20 -12.59
N VAL A 90 -6.17 0.26 -11.33
CA VAL A 90 -6.02 -0.92 -10.48
C VAL A 90 -7.39 -1.48 -10.14
N GLU A 91 -7.62 -2.76 -10.43
CA GLU A 91 -8.88 -3.43 -10.11
C GLU A 91 -9.08 -3.50 -8.59
N GLN A 92 -10.22 -3.00 -8.10
CA GLN A 92 -10.51 -3.01 -6.68
C GLN A 92 -11.31 -4.25 -6.31
N THR A 93 -10.77 -5.08 -5.42
CA THR A 93 -11.57 -6.13 -4.80
C THR A 93 -12.61 -5.51 -3.83
N PRO A 94 -13.75 -6.19 -3.59
CA PRO A 94 -14.77 -5.70 -2.67
C PRO A 94 -14.24 -5.39 -1.26
N GLU A 95 -13.25 -6.16 -0.80
CA GLU A 95 -12.62 -6.02 0.51
C GLU A 95 -11.77 -4.75 0.59
N ILE A 96 -10.97 -4.46 -0.44
CA ILE A 96 -10.16 -3.23 -0.53
C ILE A 96 -11.08 -2.01 -0.53
N ARG A 97 -12.15 -2.06 -1.34
CA ARG A 97 -13.13 -0.98 -1.41
C ARG A 97 -13.77 -0.70 -0.05
N LYS A 98 -14.12 -1.76 0.70
CA LYS A 98 -14.69 -1.65 2.06
C LYS A 98 -13.71 -1.00 3.03
N VAL A 99 -12.41 -1.33 2.95
CA VAL A 99 -11.37 -0.70 3.77
C VAL A 99 -11.26 0.78 3.44
N ILE A 100 -11.13 1.14 2.16
CA ILE A 100 -11.02 2.55 1.73
C ILE A 100 -12.24 3.35 2.20
N ALA A 101 -13.45 2.82 1.98
CA ALA A 101 -14.70 3.46 2.40
C ALA A 101 -14.73 3.78 3.91
N LYS A 102 -14.26 2.84 4.74
CA LYS A 102 -14.18 3.03 6.20
C LYS A 102 -13.30 4.22 6.58
N TYR A 103 -12.18 4.42 5.90
CA TYR A 103 -11.25 5.52 6.20
C TYR A 103 -11.67 6.85 5.57
N VAL A 104 -12.33 6.85 4.40
CA VAL A 104 -12.92 8.06 3.79
C VAL A 104 -13.96 8.68 4.73
N VAL A 105 -14.83 7.86 5.33
CA VAL A 105 -15.88 8.34 6.24
C VAL A 105 -15.29 8.92 7.53
N ARG A 106 -14.17 8.38 8.02
CA ARG A 106 -13.47 8.87 9.23
C ARG A 106 -12.74 10.20 9.03
N GLY A 107 -12.36 10.52 7.80
CA GLY A 107 -11.55 11.70 7.45
C GLY A 107 -12.32 13.01 7.23
N GLY A 108 -13.65 13.04 7.41
CA GLY A 108 -14.39 14.31 7.44
C GLY A 108 -14.74 14.93 6.07
N ARG A 109 -14.99 14.13 5.03
CA ARG A 109 -15.76 14.59 3.86
C ARG A 109 -16.53 13.42 3.24
N LYS A 110 -17.84 13.36 3.47
CA LYS A 110 -18.76 12.54 2.65
C LYS A 110 -18.71 13.09 1.22
N LYS A 111 -17.87 12.53 0.35
CA LYS A 111 -18.05 12.66 -1.10
C LYS A 111 -18.61 11.34 -1.61
N THR A 112 -19.77 11.45 -2.25
CA THR A 112 -20.50 10.35 -2.86
C THR A 112 -19.67 9.75 -3.99
N TRP A 113 -19.70 8.42 -4.13
CA TRP A 113 -18.94 7.66 -5.12
C TRP A 113 -19.22 8.04 -6.58
N GLU A 114 -20.29 8.81 -6.83
CA GLU A 114 -20.69 9.32 -8.15
C GLU A 114 -19.88 10.56 -8.60
N SER A 115 -18.91 11.01 -7.80
CA SER A 115 -18.10 12.22 -8.07
C SER A 115 -16.59 11.96 -8.21
N LEU A 116 -16.20 10.70 -8.45
CA LEU A 116 -14.86 10.23 -8.81
C LEU A 116 -14.94 9.41 -10.10
#